data_AF-N8XIS8-F1
#
_entry.id   AF-N8XIS8-F1
#
_cell.length_a   1.000
_cell.length_b   1.000
_cell.length_c   1.000
_cell.angle_alpha   90.00
_cell.angle_beta   90.00
_cell.angle_gamma   90.00
#
_symmetry.space_group_name_H-M   'P 1'
#
loop_
_entity.id
_entity.type
_entity.pdbx_description
1 polymer ?
#
loop_
_entity_poly.entity_id
_entity_poly.type
_entity_poly.pdbx_seq_one_letter_code
_entity_poly.pdbx_strand_id
1 'polypeptide(L)' 'MSNQDQEKFILMPAELSLETATKRAEEQLAENFGIFKNMNRYCTEQELTRQKSRWIEKRAGELQDQYRALVKVVGRTSC' A
#
# COMPACT_ATOMS: atom_id res chain seq x y z
N MET A 1 -31.20 -24.14 -15.13
CA MET A 1 -30.59 -22.81 -15.32
C MET A 1 -29.59 -22.62 -14.19
N SER A 2 -28.30 -22.55 -14.52
CA SER A 2 -27.20 -22.51 -13.55
C SER A 2 -27.17 -21.14 -12.85
N ASN A 3 -27.36 -21.10 -11.53
CA ASN A 3 -27.21 -19.90 -10.70
C ASN A 3 -25.72 -19.66 -10.34
N GLN A 4 -24.80 -19.79 -11.29
CA GLN A 4 -23.36 -19.64 -11.03
C GLN A 4 -22.80 -18.25 -11.37
N ASP A 5 -23.54 -17.40 -12.07
CA ASP A 5 -23.01 -16.13 -12.62
C ASP A 5 -23.56 -14.87 -11.93
N GLN A 6 -23.93 -14.94 -10.65
CA GLN A 6 -23.97 -13.73 -9.83
C GLN A 6 -22.59 -13.54 -9.21
N GLU A 7 -21.64 -13.04 -10.02
CA GLU A 7 -20.45 -12.39 -9.49
C GLU A 7 -20.93 -11.30 -8.54
N LYS A 8 -20.92 -11.59 -7.24
CA LYS A 8 -21.15 -10.60 -6.20
C LYS A 8 -20.03 -9.57 -6.35
N PHE A 9 -20.32 -8.47 -7.04
CA PHE A 9 -19.44 -7.31 -7.10
C PHE A 9 -19.28 -6.78 -5.67
N ILE A 10 -18.17 -7.16 -5.04
CA ILE A 10 -17.79 -6.62 -3.74
C ILE A 10 -17.19 -5.25 -4.04
N LEU A 11 -17.89 -4.18 -3.65
CA LEU A 11 -17.34 -2.83 -3.64
C LEU A 11 -16.15 -2.81 -2.68
N MET A 12 -14.95 -2.92 -3.23
CA MET A 12 -13.71 -2.82 -2.47
C MET A 12 -13.26 -1.35 -2.48
N PRO A 13 -12.99 -0.76 -1.31
CA PRO A 13 -12.37 0.56 -1.22
C PRO A 13 -11.16 0.68 -2.15
N ALA A 14 -11.08 1.78 -2.92
CA ALA A 14 -10.01 2.00 -3.89
C ALA A 14 -8.62 1.99 -3.22
N GLU A 15 -8.57 2.35 -1.94
CA GLU A 15 -7.39 2.36 -1.06
C GLU A 15 -6.82 0.96 -0.79
N LEU A 16 -7.61 -0.10 -1.00
CA LEU A 16 -7.13 -1.48 -0.95
C LEU A 16 -6.48 -1.94 -2.25
N SER A 17 -6.64 -1.19 -3.34
CA SER A 17 -5.96 -1.52 -4.60
C SER A 17 -4.44 -1.39 -4.41
N LEU A 18 -3.70 -2.33 -4.98
CA LEU A 18 -2.23 -2.30 -4.95
C LEU A 18 -1.70 -1.02 -5.62
N GLU A 19 -2.37 -0.57 -6.67
CA GLU A 19 -2.02 0.65 -7.40
C GLU A 19 -2.10 1.89 -6.50
N THR A 20 -3.21 2.07 -5.79
CA THR A 20 -3.40 3.24 -4.90
C THR A 20 -2.45 3.18 -3.70
N ALA A 21 -2.24 1.99 -3.14
CA ALA A 21 -1.28 1.79 -2.04
C ALA A 21 0.17 2.08 -2.48
N THR A 22 0.55 1.66 -3.69
CA THR A 22 1.87 1.92 -4.27
C THR A 22 2.07 3.40 -4.53
N LYS A 23 1.07 4.07 -5.15
CA LYS A 23 1.11 5.51 -5.38
C LYS A 23 1.26 6.29 -4.08
N ARG A 24 0.50 5.92 -3.04
CA ARG A 24 0.61 6.58 -1.73
C ARG A 24 1.96 6.32 -1.06
N ALA A 25 2.53 5.12 -1.22
CA ALA A 25 3.88 4.84 -0.76
C ALA A 25 4.92 5.70 -1.50
N GLU A 26 4.82 5.87 -2.81
CA GLU A 26 5.71 6.74 -3.58
C GLU A 26 5.63 8.21 -3.13
N GLU A 27 4.43 8.72 -2.87
CA GLU A 27 4.23 10.07 -2.32
C GLU A 27 4.90 10.22 -0.95
N GLN A 28 4.72 9.26 -0.03
CA GLN A 28 5.36 9.29 1.29
C GLN A 28 6.89 9.21 1.20
N LEU A 29 7.42 8.46 0.23
CA LEU A 29 8.85 8.43 -0.04
C LEU A 29 9.35 9.78 -0.53
N ALA A 30 8.62 10.43 -1.43
CA ALA A 30 8.97 11.75 -1.95
C ALA A 30 8.95 12.81 -0.84
N GLU A 31 7.92 12.81 0.00
CA GLU A 31 7.79 13.67 1.18
C GLU A 31 8.99 13.50 2.15
N ASN A 32 9.50 12.28 2.30
CA ASN A 32 10.58 11.94 3.25
C ASN A 32 11.91 11.60 2.58
N PHE A 33 12.11 12.02 1.33
CA PHE A 33 13.23 11.54 0.53
C PHE A 33 14.59 11.92 1.11
N GLY A 34 14.68 13.07 1.78
CA GLY A 34 15.90 13.49 2.49
C GLY A 34 16.28 12.54 3.62
N ILE A 35 15.31 12.07 4.39
CA ILE A 35 15.51 11.08 5.47
C ILE A 35 15.90 9.74 4.85
N PHE A 36 15.20 9.32 3.79
CA PHE A 36 15.51 8.07 3.08
C PHE A 36 16.94 8.05 2.54
N LYS A 37 17.40 9.14 1.91
CA LYS A 37 18.78 9.30 1.45
C LYS A 37 19.77 9.25 2.62
N ASN A 38 19.48 9.91 3.73
CA ASN A 38 20.37 9.92 4.89
C ASN A 38 20.52 8.52 5.53
N MET A 39 19.43 7.76 5.63
CA MET A 39 19.48 6.37 6.11
C MET A 39 20.30 5.45 5.19
N ASN A 40 20.31 5.75 3.89
CA ASN A 40 21.03 4.99 2.87
C ASN A 40 22.30 5.71 2.37
N ARG A 41 22.88 6.62 3.16
CA ARG A 41 23.96 7.52 2.72
C ARG A 41 25.23 6.82 2.23
N TYR A 42 25.43 5.56 2.64
CA TYR A 42 26.57 4.73 2.27
C TYR A 42 26.25 3.71 1.17
N CYS A 43 25.01 3.68 0.68
CA CYS A 43 24.63 2.82 -0.41
C CYS A 43 25.16 3.36 -1.74
N THR A 44 25.55 2.46 -2.64
CA THR A 44 25.77 2.80 -4.05
C THR A 44 24.43 3.17 -4.69
N GLU A 45 24.45 3.86 -5.84
CA GLU A 45 23.20 4.24 -6.55
C GLU A 45 22.33 3.03 -6.91
N GLN A 46 22.96 1.91 -7.27
CA GLN A 46 22.27 0.66 -7.58
C GLN A 46 21.58 0.09 -6.34
N GLU A 47 22.26 0.08 -5.18
CA GLU A 47 21.67 -0.39 -3.93
C GLU A 47 20.59 0.58 -3.43
N LEU A 48 20.79 1.90 -3.59
CA LEU A 48 19.79 2.92 -3.26
C LEU A 48 18.50 2.72 -4.06
N THR A 49 18.61 2.41 -5.35
CA THR A 49 17.47 2.10 -6.22
C THR A 49 16.75 0.84 -5.75
N ARG A 50 17.50 -0.21 -5.38
CA ARG A 50 16.92 -1.45 -4.84
C ARG A 50 16.22 -1.23 -3.50
N GLN A 51 16.82 -0.44 -2.61
CA GLN A 51 16.23 -0.07 -1.32
C GLN A 51 14.97 0.76 -1.51
N LYS A 52 14.94 1.64 -2.52
CA LYS A 52 13.75 2.42 -2.88
C LYS A 52 12.59 1.49 -3.27
N SER A 53 12.80 0.56 -4.20
CA SER A 53 11.76 -0.39 -4.61
C SER A 53 11.26 -1.23 -3.45
N ARG A 54 12.17 -1.78 -2.64
CA ARG A 54 11.80 -2.58 -1.44
C ARG A 54 11.01 -1.79 -0.41
N TRP A 55 11.38 -0.54 -0.19
CA TRP A 55 10.68 0.34 0.74
C TRP A 55 9.26 0.61 0.26
N ILE A 56 9.09 0.91 -1.04
CA ILE A 56 7.77 1.16 -1.64
C ILE A 56 6.88 -0.09 -1.55
N GLU A 57 7.38 -1.26 -1.95
CA GLU A 57 6.63 -2.53 -1.89
C GLU A 57 6.18 -2.84 -0.46
N LYS A 58 7.11 -2.76 0.49
CA LYS A 58 6.79 -2.99 1.91
C LYS A 58 5.75 -2.00 2.41
N ARG A 59 5.91 -0.72 2.08
CA ARG A 59 5.01 0.33 2.55
C ARG A 59 3.61 0.23 1.94
N ALA A 60 3.52 -0.14 0.66
CA ALA A 60 2.25 -0.41 0.01
C ALA A 60 1.50 -1.57 0.70
N GLY A 61 2.21 -2.65 1.04
CA GLY A 61 1.64 -3.76 1.81
C GLY A 61 1.14 -3.33 3.20
N GLU A 62 1.94 -2.56 3.95
CA GLU A 62 1.53 -2.01 5.25
C GLU A 62 0.29 -1.11 5.14
N LEU A 63 0.21 -0.27 4.10
CA LEU A 63 -0.96 0.58 3.87
C LEU A 63 -2.21 -0.26 3.59
N GLN A 64 -2.11 -1.29 2.74
CA GLN A 64 -3.22 -2.20 2.50
C GLN A 64 -3.68 -2.89 3.79
N ASP A 65 -2.76 -3.37 4.62
CA ASP A 65 -3.10 -4.01 5.89
C ASP A 65 -3.76 -3.03 6.88
N GLN A 66 -3.28 -1.78 6.94
CA GLN A 66 -3.90 -0.72 7.72
C GLN A 66 -5.32 -0.41 7.24
N TYR A 67 -5.53 -0.26 5.93
CA TYR A 67 -6.86 -0.05 5.35
C TYR A 67 -7.79 -1.26 5.61
N ARG A 68 -7.29 -2.49 5.48
CA ARG A 68 -8.06 -3.71 5.83
C ARG A 68 -8.47 -3.70 7.30
N ALA A 69 -7.56 -3.32 8.20
CA ALA A 69 -7.86 -3.23 9.62
C ALA A 69 -8.93 -2.15 9.91
N LEU A 70 -8.81 -0.97 9.29
CA LEU A 70 -9.79 0.12 9.43
C LEU A 70 -11.18 -0.31 8.95
N VAL A 71 -11.29 -0.92 7.77
CA VAL A 71 -12.58 -1.41 7.23
C VAL A 71 -13.20 -2.46 8.18
N LYS A 72 -12.40 -3.38 8.72
CA LYS A 72 -12.86 -4.39 9.69
C LYS A 72 -13.37 -3.77 11.00
N VAL A 73 -12.76 -2.68 11.45
CA VAL A 73 -13.18 -1.98 12.68
C VAL A 73 -14.46 -1.18 12.43
N VAL A 74 -14.54 -0.41 11.34
CA VAL A 74 -15.72 0.39 11.00
C VAL A 74 -16.95 -0.50 10.77
N GLY A 75 -16.79 -1.64 10.10
CA GLY A 75 -17.87 -2.61 9.90
C GLY A 75 -18.38 -3.29 11.17
N ARG A 76 -17.66 -3.17 12.31
CA ARG A 76 -18.10 -3.67 13.62
C ARG A 76 -18.78 -2.61 14.48
N THR A 77 -18.52 -1.33 14.23
CA THR A 77 -19.09 -0.21 14.98
C THR A 77 -20.46 0.24 14.48
N SER A 78 -20.95 -0.29 13.36
CA SER A 78 -22.27 0.04 12.79
C SER A 78 -23.43 -0.78 13.38
N CYS A 79 -23.35 -1.18 14.66
CA CYS A 79 -24.43 -1.88 15.38
C CYS A 79 -25.12 -0.95 16.36
#